data_AF-F0IWY5-F1
#
_entry.id   AF-F0IWY5-F1
#
_cell.length_a   1.000
_cell.length_b   1.000
_cell.length_c   1.000
_cell.angle_alpha   90.00
_cell.angle_beta   90.00
_cell.angle_gamma   90.00
#
_symmetry.space_group_name_H-M   'P 1'
#
loop_
_entity.id
_entity.type
_entity.pdbx_description
1 polymer ?
#
loop_
_entity_poly.entity_id
_entity_poly.type
_entity_poly.pdbx_seq_one_letter_code
_entity_poly.pdbx_strand_id
1 'polypeptide(L)'
;MGRLVVVSNRVSLPTDKGAKAGGLAVALEDAMIPGSLWFGWSGRRGGANSDRASVSEHQGITYATVDLGETDYRRFYVGFSNGALWPLLHYRTGLIDYRRDDYEGYVAVNDLFAARLAPLLQPDDVIWIHDYQLLTLAEALRRLGVKNRIGLFVHIPFVPPAVLHVLPEAEHLVRAMAAADLVGFQTHGDRLNFLESAASCMEMQRVGEDGFVHNGHRTMTTVTPVGIDVEGFARAARRAAGMTETRRLISSLVGRALAIGVDRLDYTKGLPLRFAAFGRLFLRHPEHLRRISLLQIAARSREDVDRYQSLRRELDRQAGEINGAYSDFDWTPVRYMTRAVNRTTIAGFYRIASIGLVTPLRDGMNLVAKEYIAAQDPADPGVLVLSRFAGAAEDLTEALIVNPYDADQVADAMHTALLMPPEERVARHAALLAKIRERTAASFCRAFLDQLRQVER
;
A
#
# COMPACT_ATOMS: atom_id res chain seq x y z
N MET A 1 -14.12 23.23 14.74
CA MET A 1 -13.96 21.96 14.03
C MET A 1 -13.24 21.05 15.00
N GLY A 2 -13.80 19.88 15.32
CA GLY A 2 -13.16 18.99 16.30
C GLY A 2 -11.80 18.51 15.81
N ARG A 3 -10.90 18.20 16.75
CA ARG A 3 -9.54 17.76 16.45
C ARG A 3 -9.56 16.43 15.68
N LEU A 4 -8.65 16.30 14.71
CA LEU A 4 -8.44 15.05 13.98
C LEU A 4 -7.56 14.10 14.83
N VAL A 5 -8.05 12.88 15.01
CA VAL A 5 -7.34 11.79 15.69
C VAL A 5 -7.09 10.67 14.69
N VAL A 6 -5.88 10.65 14.13
CA VAL A 6 -5.43 9.57 13.24
C VAL A 6 -4.97 8.38 14.06
N VAL A 7 -5.43 7.19 13.71
CA VAL A 7 -5.06 5.94 14.37
C VAL A 7 -4.55 4.95 13.33
N SER A 8 -3.29 4.51 13.46
CA SER A 8 -2.71 3.51 12.56
C SER A 8 -1.88 2.51 13.34
N ASN A 9 -1.64 1.33 12.76
CA ASN A 9 -0.81 0.31 13.41
C ASN A 9 0.56 0.88 13.81
N ARG A 10 1.24 1.61 12.92
CA ARG A 10 2.56 2.19 13.19
C ARG A 10 2.49 3.71 13.13
N VAL A 11 3.11 4.37 14.11
CA VAL A 11 3.36 5.82 14.10
C VAL A 11 4.77 6.10 13.59
N SER A 12 4.90 7.05 12.67
CA SER A 12 6.20 7.57 12.21
C SER A 12 6.57 8.79 13.05
N LEU A 13 7.46 8.61 14.03
CA LEU A 13 7.90 9.73 14.87
C LEU A 13 8.88 10.63 14.10
N PRO A 14 8.77 11.96 14.20
CA PRO A 14 9.68 12.90 13.53
C PRO A 14 11.15 12.74 13.91
N THR A 15 11.42 12.18 15.09
CA THR A 15 12.78 11.91 15.61
C THR A 15 13.43 10.69 15.00
N ASP A 16 12.67 9.83 14.30
CA ASP A 16 13.22 8.63 13.66
C ASP A 16 14.02 9.03 12.41
N LYS A 17 15.30 9.33 12.60
CA LYS A 17 16.26 9.51 11.49
C LYS A 17 16.30 8.21 10.66
N GLY A 18 15.57 8.21 9.55
CA GLY A 18 15.47 7.05 8.67
C GLY A 18 14.24 6.16 8.89
N ALA A 19 13.21 6.61 9.64
CA ALA A 19 11.89 6.01 9.49
C ALA A 19 11.54 6.01 8.01
N LYS A 20 11.46 4.81 7.43
CA LYS A 20 10.93 4.60 6.08
C LYS A 20 9.60 5.33 6.07
N ALA A 21 9.50 6.44 5.34
CA ALA A 21 8.24 7.12 5.14
C ALA A 21 7.32 6.09 4.49
N GLY A 22 6.49 5.43 5.31
CA GLY A 22 5.53 4.45 4.84
C GLY A 22 4.55 5.18 3.93
N GLY A 23 3.98 4.48 2.94
CA GLY A 23 3.01 5.10 2.03
C GLY A 23 1.87 5.82 2.78
N LEU A 24 1.48 5.30 3.94
CA LEU A 24 0.48 5.92 4.82
C LEU A 24 0.95 7.26 5.41
N ALA A 25 2.17 7.33 5.96
CA ALA A 25 2.67 8.56 6.59
C ALA A 25 2.77 9.71 5.59
N VAL A 26 3.23 9.42 4.37
CA VAL A 26 3.27 10.40 3.27
C VAL A 26 1.87 10.79 2.82
N ALA A 27 0.92 9.84 2.78
CA ALA A 27 -0.44 10.10 2.34
C ALA A 27 -1.25 10.96 3.34
N LEU A 28 -0.89 10.94 4.62
CA LEU A 28 -1.60 11.67 5.68
C LEU A 28 -0.93 12.98 6.08
N GLU A 29 0.25 13.28 5.54
CA GLU A 29 1.04 14.47 5.91
C GLU A 29 0.21 15.76 5.84
N ASP A 30 -0.54 15.97 4.77
CA ASP A 30 -1.38 17.17 4.58
C ASP A 30 -2.59 17.25 5.52
N ALA A 31 -3.05 16.12 6.07
CA ALA A 31 -4.15 16.09 7.03
C ALA A 31 -3.68 16.35 8.47
N MET A 32 -2.41 16.08 8.75
CA MET A 32 -1.81 16.22 10.08
C MET A 32 -1.35 17.66 10.29
N ILE A 33 -2.27 18.51 10.77
CA ILE A 33 -2.02 19.93 11.07
C ILE A 33 -1.81 20.15 12.58
N PRO A 34 -1.25 21.31 13.00
CA PRO A 34 -1.16 21.66 14.42
C PRO A 34 -2.52 21.50 15.14
N GLY A 35 -2.50 20.84 16.30
CA GLY A 35 -3.68 20.44 17.07
C GLY A 35 -4.14 19.00 16.79
N SER A 36 -3.64 18.31 15.76
CA SER A 36 -3.97 16.91 15.46
C SER A 36 -3.29 15.92 16.42
N LEU A 37 -3.88 14.73 16.57
CA LEU A 37 -3.33 13.61 17.33
C LEU A 37 -3.06 12.42 16.41
N TRP A 38 -1.86 11.84 16.46
CA TRP A 38 -1.55 10.54 15.86
C TRP A 38 -1.31 9.48 16.93
N PHE A 39 -2.17 8.47 16.98
CA PHE A 39 -2.07 7.33 17.88
C PHE A 39 -1.67 6.02 17.18
N GLY A 40 -0.88 5.17 17.84
CA GLY A 40 -0.56 3.82 17.36
C GLY A 40 0.63 3.15 18.05
N TRP A 41 1.17 2.07 17.46
CA TRP A 41 2.37 1.40 17.96
C TRP A 41 3.62 2.26 17.72
N SER A 42 4.48 2.37 18.73
CA SER A 42 5.79 3.02 18.62
C SER A 42 6.74 2.26 17.69
N GLY A 43 6.55 0.95 17.61
CA GLY A 43 7.50 0.04 17.00
C GLY A 43 8.46 -0.71 17.90
N ARG A 44 8.50 -0.34 19.16
CA ARG A 44 9.33 -1.00 20.14
C ARG A 44 8.60 -2.24 20.65
N ARG A 45 9.39 -3.27 20.88
CA ARG A 45 8.98 -4.52 21.52
C ARG A 45 9.54 -4.50 22.94
N GLY A 46 8.74 -4.88 23.92
CA GLY A 46 9.11 -4.91 25.33
C GLY A 46 8.75 -6.22 26.01
N GLY A 47 9.04 -6.31 27.31
CA GLY A 47 8.61 -7.45 28.13
C GLY A 47 7.10 -7.44 28.41
N ALA A 48 6.51 -6.27 28.61
CA ALA A 48 5.08 -6.06 28.80
C ALA A 48 4.57 -4.92 27.92
N ASN A 49 3.26 -4.88 27.67
CA ASN A 49 2.61 -3.76 27.00
C ASN A 49 2.72 -2.48 27.83
N SER A 50 2.68 -1.31 27.18
CA SER A 50 2.62 -0.05 27.92
C SER A 50 1.31 0.10 28.71
N ASP A 51 1.43 0.48 29.98
CA ASP A 51 0.28 0.80 30.84
C ASP A 51 -0.47 2.06 30.39
N ARG A 52 0.23 3.00 29.76
CA ARG A 52 -0.31 4.24 29.21
C ARG A 52 0.38 4.55 27.89
N ALA A 53 -0.28 5.33 27.03
CA ALA A 53 0.38 5.85 25.83
C ALA A 53 1.47 6.87 26.23
N SER A 54 2.64 6.75 25.62
CA SER A 54 3.68 7.77 25.70
C SER A 54 3.31 8.91 24.76
N VAL A 55 3.20 10.13 25.28
CA VAL A 55 2.78 11.31 24.54
C VAL A 55 3.96 12.24 24.30
N SER A 56 4.10 12.71 23.08
CA SER A 56 5.09 13.72 22.68
C SER A 56 4.45 14.71 21.69
N GLU A 57 5.04 15.89 21.56
CA GLU A 57 4.56 16.91 20.62
C GLU A 57 5.69 17.33 19.68
N HIS A 58 5.36 17.49 18.40
CA HIS A 58 6.28 18.03 17.41
C HIS A 58 5.52 18.88 16.40
N GLN A 59 5.97 20.13 16.19
CA GLN A 59 5.33 21.09 15.28
C GLN A 59 3.82 21.26 15.55
N GLY A 60 3.40 21.21 16.82
CA GLY A 60 2.00 21.32 17.23
C GLY A 60 1.16 20.05 16.99
N ILE A 61 1.74 18.97 16.49
CA ILE A 61 1.06 17.67 16.35
C ILE A 61 1.40 16.82 17.57
N THR A 62 0.39 16.24 18.20
CA THR A 62 0.55 15.29 19.30
C THR A 62 0.74 13.87 18.75
N TYR A 63 1.76 13.16 19.23
CA TYR A 63 2.00 11.76 18.93
C TYR A 63 1.84 10.95 20.20
N ALA A 64 0.93 9.98 20.20
CA ALA A 64 0.65 9.09 21.32
C ALA A 64 0.97 7.65 20.92
N THR A 65 2.04 7.08 21.47
CA THR A 65 2.50 5.75 21.08
C THR A 65 2.41 4.72 22.21
N VAL A 66 2.08 3.49 21.85
CA VAL A 66 2.05 2.33 22.75
C VAL A 66 3.18 1.37 22.35
N ASP A 67 3.90 0.80 23.31
CA ASP A 67 4.82 -0.33 23.08
C ASP A 67 4.05 -1.65 23.28
N LEU A 68 4.38 -2.66 22.48
CA LEU A 68 3.79 -4.00 22.57
C LEU A 68 4.76 -4.98 23.23
N GLY A 69 4.22 -5.85 24.09
CA GLY A 69 4.92 -7.03 24.57
C GLY A 69 5.19 -8.01 23.43
N GLU A 70 6.22 -8.85 23.56
CA GLU A 70 6.62 -9.78 22.49
C GLU A 70 5.49 -10.77 22.10
N THR A 71 4.73 -11.27 23.08
CA THR A 71 3.58 -12.18 22.81
C THR A 71 2.51 -11.49 21.97
N ASP A 72 2.12 -10.27 22.34
CA ASP A 72 1.10 -9.52 21.64
C ASP A 72 1.57 -9.10 20.25
N TYR A 73 2.81 -8.63 20.12
CA TYR A 73 3.42 -8.36 18.82
C TYR A 73 3.34 -9.59 17.89
N ARG A 74 3.68 -10.78 18.41
CA ARG A 74 3.61 -12.01 17.61
C ARG A 74 2.18 -12.37 17.22
N ARG A 75 1.25 -12.43 18.17
CA ARG A 75 -0.14 -12.85 17.91
C ARG A 75 -0.87 -11.86 17.00
N PHE A 76 -0.82 -10.58 17.33
CA PHE A 76 -1.52 -9.53 16.60
C PHE A 76 -0.86 -9.20 15.25
N TYR A 77 0.45 -8.91 15.23
CA TYR A 77 1.10 -8.38 14.03
C TYR A 77 1.66 -9.49 13.13
N VAL A 78 2.42 -10.45 13.68
CA VAL A 78 3.01 -11.53 12.88
C VAL A 78 1.95 -12.57 12.49
N GLY A 79 1.14 -13.02 13.45
CA GLY A 79 0.09 -14.03 13.33
C GLY A 79 -1.12 -13.51 12.57
N PHE A 80 -2.12 -12.97 13.24
CA PHE A 80 -3.41 -12.71 12.60
C PHE A 80 -3.33 -11.63 11.50
N SER A 81 -2.67 -10.49 11.75
CA SER A 81 -2.59 -9.42 10.75
C SER A 81 -1.85 -9.85 9.49
N ASN A 82 -0.62 -10.37 9.61
CA ASN A 82 0.24 -10.66 8.45
C ASN A 82 0.26 -12.12 8.00
N GLY A 83 -0.11 -13.06 8.88
CA GLY A 83 -0.24 -14.48 8.60
C GLY A 83 -1.65 -14.90 8.14
N ALA A 84 -2.71 -14.20 8.58
CA ALA A 84 -4.09 -14.49 8.16
C ALA A 84 -4.72 -13.40 7.27
N LEU A 85 -4.87 -12.18 7.77
CA LEU A 85 -5.58 -11.10 7.06
C LEU A 85 -4.87 -10.66 5.78
N TRP A 86 -3.56 -10.41 5.83
CA TRP A 86 -2.81 -9.99 4.64
C TRP A 86 -2.92 -10.99 3.48
N PRO A 87 -2.62 -12.30 3.63
CA PRO A 87 -2.77 -13.25 2.53
C PRO A 87 -4.23 -13.40 2.10
N LEU A 88 -5.18 -13.47 3.04
CA LEU A 88 -6.61 -13.55 2.72
C LEU A 88 -7.04 -12.41 1.81
N LEU A 89 -6.84 -11.17 2.26
CA LEU A 89 -7.32 -9.96 1.58
C LEU A 89 -6.58 -9.67 0.27
N HIS A 90 -5.47 -10.36 0.01
CA HIS A 90 -4.77 -10.36 -1.28
C HIS A 90 -5.03 -11.62 -2.12
N TYR A 91 -6.12 -12.36 -1.87
CA TYR A 91 -6.53 -13.55 -2.63
C TYR A 91 -5.49 -14.69 -2.62
N ARG A 92 -4.68 -14.77 -1.56
CA ARG A 92 -3.66 -15.80 -1.35
C ARG A 92 -4.10 -16.80 -0.30
N THR A 93 -5.26 -17.41 -0.50
CA THR A 93 -5.88 -18.35 0.46
C THR A 93 -4.94 -19.51 0.85
N GLY A 94 -4.15 -20.03 -0.09
CA GLY A 94 -3.14 -21.06 0.18
C GLY A 94 -1.94 -20.60 1.03
N LEU A 95 -1.87 -19.32 1.40
CA LEU A 95 -0.84 -18.76 2.29
C LEU A 95 -1.38 -18.36 3.67
N ILE A 96 -2.68 -18.54 3.94
CA ILE A 96 -3.29 -18.22 5.22
C ILE A 96 -2.78 -19.19 6.29
N ASP A 97 -2.24 -18.66 7.39
CA ASP A 97 -1.88 -19.38 8.62
C ASP A 97 -2.78 -18.86 9.75
N TYR A 98 -3.93 -19.52 9.94
CA TYR A 98 -4.89 -19.14 10.97
C TYR A 98 -4.66 -19.93 12.25
N ARG A 99 -4.59 -19.21 13.38
CA ARG A 99 -4.62 -19.77 14.73
C ARG A 99 -5.60 -18.98 15.58
N ARG A 100 -6.41 -19.68 16.37
CA ARG A 100 -7.40 -19.06 17.27
C ARG A 100 -6.72 -18.11 18.27
N ASP A 101 -5.62 -18.55 18.89
CA ASP A 101 -4.81 -17.72 19.79
C ASP A 101 -4.31 -16.40 19.17
N ASP A 102 -3.96 -16.44 17.88
CA ASP A 102 -3.48 -15.24 17.17
C ASP A 102 -4.63 -14.25 16.95
N TYR A 103 -5.83 -14.77 16.64
CA TYR A 103 -7.05 -13.97 16.54
C TYR A 103 -7.45 -13.37 17.89
N GLU A 104 -7.42 -14.15 18.97
CA GLU A 104 -7.70 -13.64 20.32
C GLU A 104 -6.70 -12.54 20.70
N GLY A 105 -5.41 -12.74 20.40
CA GLY A 105 -4.39 -11.70 20.57
C GLY A 105 -4.63 -10.47 19.68
N TYR A 106 -5.17 -10.65 18.47
CA TYR A 106 -5.53 -9.53 17.60
C TYR A 106 -6.63 -8.66 18.18
N VAL A 107 -7.70 -9.27 18.70
CA VAL A 107 -8.80 -8.56 19.37
C VAL A 107 -8.28 -7.90 20.64
N ALA A 108 -7.50 -8.62 21.46
CA ALA A 108 -6.93 -8.10 22.71
C ALA A 108 -6.04 -6.86 22.50
N VAL A 109 -5.23 -6.82 21.43
CA VAL A 109 -4.41 -5.64 21.12
C VAL A 109 -5.27 -4.47 20.65
N ASN A 110 -6.36 -4.71 19.91
CA ASN A 110 -7.31 -3.65 19.55
C ASN A 110 -8.03 -3.09 20.78
N ASP A 111 -8.41 -3.95 21.73
CA ASP A 111 -8.97 -3.54 23.03
C ASP A 111 -7.97 -2.74 23.85
N LEU A 112 -6.71 -3.16 23.90
CA LEU A 112 -5.63 -2.42 24.52
C LEU A 112 -5.50 -1.04 23.88
N PHE A 113 -5.46 -0.95 22.55
CA PHE A 113 -5.34 0.31 21.83
C PHE A 113 -6.53 1.24 22.14
N ALA A 114 -7.75 0.72 22.14
CA ALA A 114 -8.93 1.48 22.54
C ALA A 114 -8.82 2.01 23.97
N ALA A 115 -8.40 1.17 24.92
CA ALA A 115 -8.24 1.54 26.33
C ALA A 115 -7.14 2.58 26.57
N ARG A 116 -6.12 2.66 25.70
CA ARG A 116 -5.06 3.68 25.77
C ARG A 116 -5.42 4.95 25.03
N LEU A 117 -6.23 4.86 23.99
CA LEU A 117 -6.70 6.01 23.22
C LEU A 117 -7.85 6.75 23.91
N ALA A 118 -8.84 6.04 24.47
CA ALA A 118 -10.06 6.64 25.01
C ALA A 118 -9.81 7.76 26.04
N PRO A 119 -8.84 7.67 26.99
CA PRO A 119 -8.55 8.75 27.92
C PRO A 119 -7.95 10.02 27.28
N LEU A 120 -7.49 9.94 26.03
CA LEU A 120 -6.90 11.05 25.29
C LEU A 120 -7.93 11.79 24.43
N LEU A 121 -9.14 11.24 24.27
CA LEU A 121 -10.18 11.77 23.38
C LEU A 121 -10.94 12.94 24.02
N GLN A 122 -11.35 13.87 23.18
CA GLN A 122 -12.26 14.97 23.48
C GLN A 122 -13.64 14.69 22.85
N PRO A 123 -14.76 15.19 23.41
CA PRO A 123 -16.11 14.86 22.92
C PRO A 123 -16.38 15.18 21.45
N ASP A 124 -15.68 16.15 20.87
CA ASP A 124 -15.84 16.62 19.50
C ASP A 124 -14.77 16.06 18.53
N ASP A 125 -13.80 15.28 19.01
CA ASP A 125 -12.78 14.66 18.15
C ASP A 125 -13.41 13.84 17.01
N VAL A 126 -12.73 13.85 15.87
CA VAL A 126 -13.02 12.98 14.72
C VAL A 126 -11.91 11.93 14.63
N ILE A 127 -12.28 10.67 14.81
CA ILE A 127 -11.34 9.54 14.83
C ILE A 127 -11.27 8.94 13.43
N TRP A 128 -10.06 8.76 12.90
CA TRP A 128 -9.82 8.15 11.62
C TRP A 128 -8.84 6.99 11.74
N ILE A 129 -9.39 5.77 11.69
CA ILE A 129 -8.68 4.49 11.83
C ILE A 129 -8.19 4.03 10.46
N HIS A 130 -6.95 3.57 10.39
CA HIS A 130 -6.33 3.11 9.16
C HIS A 130 -5.89 1.65 9.23
N ASP A 131 -6.36 0.92 8.23
CA ASP A 131 -5.85 -0.35 7.73
C ASP A 131 -6.22 -1.61 8.53
N TYR A 132 -5.96 -2.76 7.92
CA TYR A 132 -6.45 -4.08 8.33
C TYR A 132 -5.96 -4.58 9.69
N GLN A 133 -4.94 -3.94 10.29
CA GLN A 133 -4.54 -4.32 11.65
C GLN A 133 -5.55 -3.85 12.70
N LEU A 134 -6.43 -2.91 12.35
CA LEU A 134 -7.30 -2.22 13.31
C LEU A 134 -8.80 -2.36 12.99
N LEU A 135 -9.20 -3.46 12.35
CA LEU A 135 -10.59 -3.66 11.90
C LEU A 135 -11.58 -3.73 13.07
N THR A 136 -11.13 -4.16 14.26
CA THR A 136 -11.98 -4.29 15.46
C THR A 136 -11.86 -3.09 16.41
N LEU A 137 -11.02 -2.10 16.10
CA LEU A 137 -10.78 -0.96 17.00
C LEU A 137 -12.01 -0.08 17.20
N ALA A 138 -12.81 0.15 16.15
CA ALA A 138 -14.03 0.95 16.26
C ALA A 138 -15.00 0.32 17.29
N GLU A 139 -15.21 -1.00 17.21
CA GLU A 139 -16.05 -1.74 18.13
C GLU A 139 -15.53 -1.66 19.57
N ALA A 140 -14.22 -1.83 19.77
CA ALA A 140 -13.59 -1.68 21.08
C ALA A 140 -13.79 -0.27 21.67
N LEU A 141 -13.67 0.78 20.86
CA LEU A 141 -13.97 2.17 21.29
C LEU A 141 -15.45 2.35 21.65
N ARG A 142 -16.38 1.77 20.86
CA ARG A 142 -17.82 1.82 21.17
C ARG A 142 -18.14 1.12 22.50
N ARG A 143 -17.50 -0.03 22.81
CA ARG A 143 -17.63 -0.71 24.12
C ARG A 143 -17.20 0.17 25.30
N LEU A 144 -16.21 1.05 25.10
CA LEU A 144 -15.76 2.01 26.11
C LEU A 144 -16.62 3.28 26.18
N GLY A 145 -17.74 3.34 25.44
CA GLY A 145 -18.67 4.46 25.47
C GLY A 145 -18.29 5.64 24.57
N VAL A 146 -17.27 5.50 23.71
CA VAL A 146 -16.84 6.56 22.79
C VAL A 146 -17.95 6.87 21.77
N LYS A 147 -18.43 8.12 21.77
CA LYS A 147 -19.51 8.62 20.88
C LYS A 147 -19.01 9.49 19.72
N ASN A 148 -17.69 9.66 19.61
CA ASN A 148 -17.03 10.41 18.54
C ASN A 148 -17.40 9.88 17.16
N ARG A 149 -17.23 10.72 16.13
CA ARG A 149 -17.29 10.23 14.75
C ARG A 149 -16.07 9.33 14.48
N ILE A 150 -16.28 8.13 13.96
CA ILE A 150 -15.24 7.15 13.66
C ILE A 150 -15.31 6.78 12.19
N GLY A 151 -14.24 7.07 11.45
CA GLY A 151 -14.02 6.53 10.12
C GLY A 151 -13.00 5.39 10.16
N LEU A 152 -13.19 4.37 9.33
CA LEU A 152 -12.22 3.33 9.04
C LEU A 152 -11.84 3.41 7.55
N PHE A 153 -10.56 3.43 7.21
CA PHE A 153 -10.12 3.31 5.81
C PHE A 153 -9.23 2.08 5.61
N VAL A 154 -9.64 1.18 4.72
CA VAL A 154 -8.92 -0.06 4.40
C VAL A 154 -8.01 0.18 3.19
N HIS A 155 -6.69 0.12 3.40
CA HIS A 155 -5.71 0.49 2.36
C HIS A 155 -5.37 -0.65 1.41
N ILE A 156 -5.60 -1.88 1.83
CA ILE A 156 -5.41 -3.10 1.04
C ILE A 156 -6.72 -3.51 0.36
N PRO A 157 -6.70 -4.46 -0.60
CA PRO A 157 -7.93 -4.90 -1.24
C PRO A 157 -8.91 -5.52 -0.24
N PHE A 158 -10.17 -5.62 -0.64
CA PHE A 158 -11.19 -6.40 0.05
C PHE A 158 -11.66 -7.57 -0.82
N VAL A 159 -12.16 -8.63 -0.18
CA VAL A 159 -12.49 -9.90 -0.84
C VAL A 159 -13.98 -10.21 -0.77
N PRO A 160 -14.55 -10.88 -1.79
CA PRO A 160 -15.95 -11.25 -1.80
C PRO A 160 -16.24 -12.31 -0.73
N PRO A 161 -17.52 -12.54 -0.37
CA PRO A 161 -17.93 -13.48 0.66
C PRO A 161 -17.30 -14.87 0.51
N ALA A 162 -17.27 -15.41 -0.71
CA ALA A 162 -16.74 -16.76 -0.98
C ALA A 162 -15.26 -16.93 -0.61
N VAL A 163 -14.48 -15.84 -0.66
CA VAL A 163 -13.07 -15.85 -0.24
C VAL A 163 -12.97 -15.47 1.24
N LEU A 164 -13.77 -14.50 1.71
CA LEU A 164 -13.75 -14.03 3.09
C LEU A 164 -14.00 -15.16 4.09
N HIS A 165 -14.99 -16.02 3.82
CA HIS A 165 -15.40 -17.13 4.71
C HIS A 165 -14.38 -18.27 4.82
N VAL A 166 -13.25 -18.20 4.10
CA VAL A 166 -12.09 -19.07 4.40
C VAL A 166 -11.57 -18.77 5.82
N LEU A 167 -11.76 -17.55 6.32
CA LEU A 167 -11.39 -17.18 7.68
C LEU A 167 -12.55 -17.49 8.66
N PRO A 168 -12.32 -18.28 9.71
CA PRO A 168 -13.39 -18.68 10.65
C PRO A 168 -14.11 -17.51 11.32
N GLU A 169 -13.39 -16.41 11.56
CA GLU A 169 -13.89 -15.24 12.31
C GLU A 169 -14.33 -14.08 11.39
N ALA A 170 -14.58 -14.39 10.11
CA ALA A 170 -14.96 -13.44 9.07
C ALA A 170 -16.14 -12.54 9.45
N GLU A 171 -17.25 -13.13 9.92
CA GLU A 171 -18.45 -12.38 10.27
C GLU A 171 -18.19 -11.38 11.40
N HIS A 172 -17.42 -11.78 12.42
CA HIS A 172 -17.09 -10.86 13.52
C HIS A 172 -16.29 -9.67 13.00
N LEU A 173 -15.31 -9.87 12.12
CA LEU A 173 -14.54 -8.75 11.56
C LEU A 173 -15.44 -7.77 10.80
N VAL A 174 -16.37 -8.27 9.98
CA VAL A 174 -17.30 -7.41 9.23
C VAL A 174 -18.23 -6.65 10.18
N ARG A 175 -18.76 -7.32 11.22
CA ARG A 175 -19.56 -6.68 12.28
C ARG A 175 -18.75 -5.66 13.10
N ALA A 176 -17.46 -5.88 13.31
CA ALA A 176 -16.62 -4.96 14.06
C ALA A 176 -16.24 -3.72 13.24
N MET A 177 -16.00 -3.90 11.93
CA MET A 177 -15.87 -2.77 10.98
C MET A 177 -17.14 -1.93 10.94
N ALA A 178 -18.29 -2.58 11.08
CA ALA A 178 -19.62 -1.99 11.18
C ALA A 178 -19.88 -1.15 12.44
N ALA A 179 -18.92 -1.06 13.37
CA ALA A 179 -18.99 -0.12 14.49
C ALA A 179 -18.49 1.30 14.13
N ALA A 180 -17.85 1.48 12.96
CA ALA A 180 -17.49 2.78 12.41
C ALA A 180 -18.71 3.47 11.78
N ASP A 181 -18.67 4.79 11.64
CA ASP A 181 -19.72 5.58 10.97
C ASP A 181 -19.52 5.61 9.45
N LEU A 182 -18.26 5.57 9.00
CA LEU A 182 -17.87 5.50 7.60
C LEU A 182 -16.75 4.48 7.38
N VAL A 183 -16.92 3.57 6.43
CA VAL A 183 -15.86 2.66 5.97
C VAL A 183 -15.45 3.01 4.54
N GLY A 184 -14.20 3.40 4.35
CA GLY A 184 -13.65 3.76 3.05
C GLY A 184 -12.74 2.70 2.46
N PHE A 185 -12.78 2.60 1.13
CA PHE A 185 -11.99 1.68 0.33
C PHE A 185 -11.23 2.40 -0.78
N GLN A 186 -10.24 1.71 -1.34
CA GLN A 186 -9.43 2.22 -2.45
C GLN A 186 -10.16 2.20 -3.78
N THR A 187 -10.98 1.16 -4.02
CA THR A 187 -11.62 0.89 -5.31
C THR A 187 -13.11 0.62 -5.16
N HIS A 188 -13.85 0.72 -6.27
CA HIS A 188 -15.27 0.36 -6.28
C HIS A 188 -15.46 -1.14 -6.07
N GLY A 189 -14.57 -1.96 -6.63
CA GLY A 189 -14.58 -3.41 -6.44
C GLY A 189 -14.40 -3.83 -4.97
N ASP A 190 -13.46 -3.20 -4.25
CA ASP A 190 -13.23 -3.48 -2.83
C ASP A 190 -14.46 -3.14 -1.99
N ARG A 191 -15.07 -1.98 -2.26
CA ARG A 191 -16.30 -1.56 -1.59
C ARG A 191 -17.46 -2.52 -1.86
N LEU A 192 -17.64 -2.93 -3.11
CA LEU A 192 -18.69 -3.89 -3.48
C LEU A 192 -18.50 -5.22 -2.75
N ASN A 193 -17.28 -5.76 -2.76
CA ASN A 193 -16.94 -6.98 -2.04
C ASN A 193 -17.27 -6.90 -0.54
N PHE A 194 -17.01 -5.74 0.07
CA PHE A 194 -17.37 -5.51 1.47
C PHE A 194 -18.88 -5.45 1.68
N LEU A 195 -19.63 -4.74 0.83
CA LEU A 195 -21.09 -4.68 0.91
C LEU A 195 -21.74 -6.06 0.75
N GLU A 196 -21.22 -6.89 -0.15
CA GLU A 196 -21.65 -8.28 -0.33
C GLU A 196 -21.32 -9.13 0.90
N SER A 197 -20.13 -8.94 1.48
CA SER A 197 -19.70 -9.63 2.70
C SER A 197 -20.56 -9.24 3.90
N ALA A 198 -20.86 -7.96 4.06
CA ALA A 198 -21.78 -7.46 5.08
C ALA A 198 -23.20 -8.01 4.91
N ALA A 199 -23.72 -8.05 3.68
CA ALA A 199 -25.03 -8.62 3.39
C ALA A 199 -25.12 -10.12 3.67
N SER A 200 -23.99 -10.84 3.68
CA SER A 200 -23.95 -12.27 4.05
C SER A 200 -24.00 -12.52 5.56
N CYS A 201 -23.77 -11.50 6.39
CA CYS A 201 -23.95 -11.58 7.84
C CYS A 201 -25.44 -11.39 8.19
N MET A 202 -26.09 -12.42 8.75
CA MET A 202 -27.55 -12.43 9.01
C MET A 202 -28.06 -11.25 9.86
N GLU A 203 -27.21 -10.63 10.67
CA GLU A 203 -27.55 -9.56 11.61
C GLU A 203 -27.42 -8.15 11.02
N MET A 204 -26.93 -8.02 9.78
CA MET A 204 -26.67 -6.72 9.14
C MET A 204 -27.73 -6.41 8.09
N GLN A 205 -28.44 -5.29 8.26
CA GLN A 205 -29.47 -4.85 7.33
C GLN A 205 -28.93 -3.78 6.39
N ARG A 206 -29.02 -3.99 5.08
CA ARG A 206 -28.57 -3.00 4.09
C ARG A 206 -29.45 -1.75 4.13
N VAL A 207 -28.83 -0.57 4.06
CA VAL A 207 -29.49 0.73 3.97
C VAL A 207 -29.08 1.42 2.68
N GLY A 208 -30.03 1.54 1.75
CA GLY A 208 -29.76 2.06 0.41
C GLY A 208 -28.69 1.26 -0.33
N GLU A 209 -27.99 1.91 -1.25
CA GLU A 209 -26.89 1.27 -1.98
C GLU A 209 -25.59 1.23 -1.17
N ASP A 210 -25.46 2.10 -0.16
CA ASP A 210 -24.16 2.52 0.35
C ASP A 210 -23.88 2.20 1.82
N GLY A 211 -24.83 1.64 2.55
CA GLY A 211 -24.66 1.45 3.99
C GLY A 211 -25.36 0.23 4.54
N PHE A 212 -25.22 0.06 5.84
CA PHE A 212 -25.85 -0.99 6.62
C PHE A 212 -26.18 -0.50 8.03
N VAL A 213 -27.09 -1.21 8.68
CA VAL A 213 -27.44 -1.04 10.08
C VAL A 213 -27.16 -2.35 10.81
N HIS A 214 -26.47 -2.25 11.94
CA HIS A 214 -26.16 -3.36 12.84
C HIS A 214 -26.32 -2.87 14.27
N ASN A 215 -27.13 -3.56 15.08
CA ASN A 215 -27.43 -3.17 16.48
C ASN A 215 -27.89 -1.71 16.64
N GLY A 216 -28.70 -1.22 15.69
CA GLY A 216 -29.20 0.17 15.67
C GLY A 216 -28.16 1.21 15.28
N HIS A 217 -26.91 0.82 15.02
CA HIS A 217 -25.86 1.69 14.50
C HIS A 217 -25.85 1.68 12.98
N ARG A 218 -25.88 2.87 12.35
CA ARG A 218 -25.81 3.03 10.89
C ARG A 218 -24.38 3.32 10.47
N THR A 219 -23.92 2.61 9.45
CA THR A 219 -22.61 2.83 8.83
C THR A 219 -22.76 3.03 7.34
N MET A 220 -22.04 4.01 6.81
CA MET A 220 -21.96 4.28 5.37
C MET A 220 -20.63 3.77 4.81
N THR A 221 -20.55 3.61 3.50
CA THR A 221 -19.33 3.19 2.80
C THR A 221 -18.96 4.17 1.69
N THR A 222 -17.66 4.32 1.42
CA THR A 222 -17.16 5.23 0.38
C THR A 222 -15.94 4.68 -0.36
N VAL A 223 -15.65 5.25 -1.54
CA VAL A 223 -14.44 5.02 -2.31
C VAL A 223 -13.67 6.32 -2.37
N THR A 224 -12.49 6.35 -1.75
CA THR A 224 -11.59 7.50 -1.79
C THR A 224 -10.18 7.00 -2.09
N PRO A 225 -9.80 6.88 -3.38
CA PRO A 225 -8.50 6.34 -3.77
C PRO A 225 -7.35 7.19 -3.25
N VAL A 226 -6.38 6.58 -2.56
CA VAL A 226 -5.23 7.32 -2.02
C VAL A 226 -4.32 7.84 -3.16
N GLY A 227 -3.91 9.10 -3.05
CA GLY A 227 -3.02 9.77 -4.00
C GLY A 227 -1.60 9.98 -3.49
N ILE A 228 -0.84 10.81 -4.20
CA ILE A 228 0.49 11.30 -3.79
C ILE A 228 0.54 12.83 -3.87
N ASP A 229 1.56 13.44 -3.26
CA ASP A 229 1.99 14.80 -3.63
C ASP A 229 2.72 14.75 -4.98
N VAL A 230 1.95 14.90 -6.07
CA VAL A 230 2.44 14.81 -7.45
C VAL A 230 3.50 15.87 -7.72
N GLU A 231 3.24 17.12 -7.32
CA GLU A 231 4.11 18.25 -7.64
C GLU A 231 5.40 18.25 -6.82
N GLY A 232 5.32 17.90 -5.53
CA GLY A 232 6.52 17.72 -4.71
C GLY A 232 7.38 16.56 -5.20
N PHE A 233 6.77 15.45 -5.59
CA PHE A 233 7.51 14.32 -6.14
C PHE A 233 8.16 14.63 -7.49
N ALA A 234 7.45 15.31 -8.41
CA ALA A 234 8.01 15.76 -9.69
C ALA A 234 9.19 16.73 -9.52
N ARG A 235 9.10 17.67 -8.56
CA ARG A 235 10.24 18.54 -8.20
C ARG A 235 11.41 17.75 -7.64
N ALA A 236 11.15 16.78 -6.75
CA ALA A 236 12.19 15.93 -6.19
C ALA A 236 12.89 15.10 -7.28
N ALA A 237 12.14 14.50 -8.21
CA ALA A 237 12.67 13.74 -9.34
C ALA A 237 13.58 14.57 -10.24
N ARG A 238 13.17 15.80 -10.59
CA ARG A 238 14.00 16.73 -11.40
C ARG A 238 15.33 17.05 -10.72
N ARG A 239 15.33 17.31 -9.40
CA ARG A 239 16.57 17.53 -8.65
C ARG A 239 17.42 16.26 -8.56
N ALA A 240 16.78 15.11 -8.34
CA ALA A 240 17.45 13.82 -8.21
C ALA A 240 18.12 13.35 -9.50
N ALA A 241 17.68 13.82 -10.67
CA ALA A 241 18.33 13.54 -11.96
C ALA A 241 19.81 13.96 -11.99
N GLY A 242 20.15 15.05 -11.30
CA GLY A 242 21.53 15.57 -11.21
C GLY A 242 22.37 14.94 -10.11
N MET A 243 21.82 14.07 -9.27
CA MET A 243 22.54 13.48 -8.14
C MET A 243 23.54 12.41 -8.60
N THR A 244 24.59 12.21 -7.80
CA THR A 244 25.68 11.28 -8.07
C THR A 244 25.19 9.86 -8.34
N GLU A 245 24.22 9.38 -7.56
CA GLU A 245 23.65 8.03 -7.68
C GLU A 245 22.95 7.84 -9.02
N THR A 246 22.14 8.82 -9.45
CA THR A 246 21.43 8.79 -10.73
C THR A 246 22.42 8.85 -11.89
N ARG A 247 23.42 9.73 -11.83
CA ARG A 247 24.49 9.81 -12.85
C ARG A 247 25.27 8.50 -12.96
N ARG A 248 25.63 7.88 -11.84
CA ARG A 248 26.29 6.57 -11.82
C ARG A 248 25.43 5.49 -12.48
N LEU A 249 24.13 5.46 -12.20
CA LEU A 249 23.21 4.54 -12.86
C LEU A 249 23.18 4.78 -14.37
N ILE A 250 23.00 6.02 -14.83
CA ILE A 250 23.02 6.37 -16.27
C ILE A 250 24.32 5.89 -16.94
N SER A 251 25.48 6.25 -16.38
CA SER A 251 26.78 5.83 -16.93
C SER A 251 26.92 4.32 -17.01
N SER A 252 26.43 3.59 -16.01
CA SER A 252 26.49 2.12 -15.99
C SER A 252 25.54 1.44 -16.99
N LEU A 253 24.58 2.14 -17.57
CA LEU A 253 23.69 1.59 -18.60
C LEU A 253 24.34 1.59 -19.98
N VAL A 254 25.32 2.48 -20.22
CA VAL A 254 26.03 2.61 -21.51
C VAL A 254 25.03 2.78 -22.68
N GLY A 255 24.04 3.67 -22.49
CA GLY A 255 23.01 3.96 -23.49
C GLY A 255 21.87 2.94 -23.60
N ARG A 256 21.85 1.89 -22.78
CA ARG A 256 20.76 0.90 -22.74
C ARG A 256 19.52 1.45 -22.03
N ALA A 257 18.35 1.00 -22.46
CA ALA A 257 17.08 1.28 -21.80
C ALA A 257 17.03 0.68 -20.39
N LEU A 258 16.20 1.28 -19.53
CA LEU A 258 16.00 0.83 -18.15
C LEU A 258 14.52 0.52 -17.91
N ALA A 259 14.23 -0.73 -17.59
CA ALA A 259 13.00 -1.09 -16.88
C ALA A 259 13.25 -1.01 -15.37
N ILE A 260 12.29 -0.50 -14.60
CA ILE A 260 12.41 -0.39 -13.15
C ILE A 260 11.19 -0.95 -12.43
N GLY A 261 11.46 -1.77 -11.41
CA GLY A 261 10.48 -2.24 -10.43
C GLY A 261 10.95 -1.86 -9.03
N VAL A 262 10.07 -1.26 -8.23
CA VAL A 262 10.38 -0.89 -6.84
C VAL A 262 9.24 -1.35 -5.95
N ASP A 263 9.53 -2.29 -5.06
CA ASP A 263 8.53 -2.92 -4.24
C ASP A 263 9.11 -3.27 -2.87
N ARG A 264 8.22 -3.51 -1.90
CA ARG A 264 8.60 -4.34 -0.76
C ARG A 264 8.79 -5.76 -1.27
N LEU A 265 9.75 -6.48 -0.70
CA LEU A 265 9.85 -7.92 -0.89
C LEU A 265 8.59 -8.55 -0.28
N ASP A 266 7.56 -8.79 -1.07
CA ASP A 266 6.23 -9.22 -0.62
C ASP A 266 5.56 -10.06 -1.72
N TYR A 267 4.94 -11.18 -1.36
CA TYR A 267 4.40 -12.14 -2.32
C TYR A 267 3.20 -11.61 -3.12
N THR A 268 2.62 -10.50 -2.68
CA THR A 268 1.56 -9.78 -3.40
C THR A 268 2.08 -9.07 -4.66
N LYS A 269 3.39 -8.79 -4.73
CA LYS A 269 4.01 -7.94 -5.76
C LYS A 269 4.35 -8.67 -7.06
N GLY A 270 4.10 -9.98 -7.13
CA GLY A 270 4.29 -10.76 -8.35
C GLY A 270 5.73 -10.79 -8.87
N LEU A 271 6.72 -10.54 -7.99
CA LEU A 271 8.12 -10.41 -8.37
C LEU A 271 8.66 -11.61 -9.16
N PRO A 272 8.33 -12.88 -8.81
CA PRO A 272 8.80 -14.02 -9.61
C PRO A 272 8.21 -14.04 -11.02
N LEU A 273 6.93 -13.67 -11.18
CA LEU A 273 6.30 -13.59 -12.50
C LEU A 273 6.88 -12.43 -13.31
N ARG A 274 7.23 -11.32 -12.66
CA ARG A 274 7.91 -10.20 -13.30
C ARG A 274 9.28 -10.59 -13.85
N PHE A 275 10.08 -11.33 -13.07
CA PHE A 275 11.38 -11.82 -13.53
C PHE A 275 11.22 -12.80 -14.68
N ALA A 276 10.27 -13.73 -14.58
CA ALA A 276 9.93 -14.64 -15.67
C ALA A 276 9.53 -13.89 -16.96
N ALA A 277 8.68 -12.86 -16.85
CA ALA A 277 8.29 -12.02 -17.98
C ALA A 277 9.47 -11.25 -18.59
N PHE A 278 10.40 -10.74 -17.77
CA PHE A 278 11.60 -10.09 -18.27
C PHE A 278 12.53 -11.07 -18.99
N GLY A 279 12.70 -12.29 -18.49
CA GLY A 279 13.39 -13.35 -19.22
C GLY A 279 12.68 -13.74 -20.52
N ARG A 280 11.34 -13.74 -20.51
CA ARG A 280 10.50 -14.04 -21.68
C ARG A 280 10.62 -13.00 -22.79
N LEU A 281 10.87 -11.73 -22.45
CA LEU A 281 11.16 -10.66 -23.42
C LEU A 281 12.25 -11.08 -24.41
N PHE A 282 13.35 -11.66 -23.93
CA PHE A 282 14.48 -12.04 -24.80
C PHE A 282 14.19 -13.26 -25.68
N LEU A 283 13.27 -14.13 -25.26
CA LEU A 283 12.85 -15.28 -26.07
C LEU A 283 11.90 -14.86 -27.19
N ARG A 284 10.99 -13.92 -26.91
CA ARG A 284 9.96 -13.47 -27.86
C ARG A 284 10.46 -12.37 -28.78
N HIS A 285 11.30 -11.48 -28.25
CA HIS A 285 11.77 -10.25 -28.87
C HIS A 285 13.29 -10.14 -28.73
N PRO A 286 14.06 -11.01 -29.40
CA PRO A 286 15.51 -11.11 -29.26
C PRO A 286 16.25 -9.82 -29.66
N GLU A 287 15.61 -8.92 -30.41
CA GLU A 287 16.15 -7.59 -30.74
C GLU A 287 16.43 -6.70 -29.52
N HIS A 288 15.87 -7.03 -28.34
CA HIS A 288 16.11 -6.32 -27.09
C HIS A 288 17.29 -6.87 -26.28
N LEU A 289 17.90 -7.98 -26.71
CA LEU A 289 19.14 -8.50 -26.11
C LEU A 289 20.23 -7.43 -26.09
N ARG A 290 20.86 -7.22 -24.92
CA ARG A 290 21.88 -6.18 -24.68
C ARG A 290 21.41 -4.74 -24.87
N ARG A 291 20.10 -4.49 -25.07
CA ARG A 291 19.53 -3.14 -25.24
C ARG A 291 18.78 -2.62 -24.02
N ILE A 292 18.43 -3.49 -23.07
CA ILE A 292 17.69 -3.14 -21.86
C ILE A 292 18.24 -3.86 -20.63
N SER A 293 18.15 -3.22 -19.46
CA SER A 293 18.32 -3.87 -18.16
C SER A 293 17.09 -3.62 -17.27
N LEU A 294 16.77 -4.58 -16.41
CA LEU A 294 15.80 -4.44 -15.32
C LEU A 294 16.53 -4.08 -14.03
N LEU A 295 16.17 -2.96 -13.40
CA LEU A 295 16.51 -2.64 -12.02
C LEU A 295 15.33 -3.00 -11.11
N GLN A 296 15.50 -4.04 -10.28
CA GLN A 296 14.53 -4.39 -9.25
C GLN A 296 15.06 -4.01 -7.86
N ILE A 297 14.39 -3.07 -7.22
CA ILE A 297 14.60 -2.72 -5.81
C ILE A 297 13.51 -3.41 -5.00
N ALA A 298 13.89 -4.37 -4.16
CA ALA A 298 12.97 -5.17 -3.34
C ALA A 298 13.30 -4.98 -1.85
N ALA A 299 12.85 -3.86 -1.26
CA ALA A 299 13.20 -3.53 0.11
C ALA A 299 12.69 -4.58 1.11
N ARG A 300 13.58 -5.06 1.99
CA ARG A 300 13.24 -6.02 3.06
C ARG A 300 12.05 -5.53 3.91
N SER A 301 11.11 -6.44 4.18
CA SER A 301 9.87 -6.23 4.92
C SER A 301 9.50 -7.51 5.66
N ARG A 302 9.05 -7.41 6.92
CA ARG A 302 8.47 -8.51 7.72
C ARG A 302 9.32 -9.79 7.74
N GLU A 303 10.58 -9.66 8.11
CA GLU A 303 11.56 -10.76 8.03
C GLU A 303 11.30 -11.90 9.01
N ASP A 304 10.53 -11.63 10.06
CA ASP A 304 10.09 -12.60 11.07
C ASP A 304 9.05 -13.61 10.52
N VAL A 305 8.65 -13.50 9.25
CA VAL A 305 7.67 -14.37 8.60
C VAL A 305 8.35 -15.22 7.53
N ASP A 306 8.35 -16.55 7.70
CA ASP A 306 9.07 -17.54 6.85
C ASP A 306 8.79 -17.42 5.35
N ARG A 307 7.57 -17.01 4.97
CA ARG A 307 7.16 -16.85 3.58
C ARG A 307 7.97 -15.76 2.86
N TYR A 308 8.37 -14.70 3.56
CA TYR A 308 9.19 -13.63 3.00
C TYR A 308 10.62 -14.11 2.71
N GLN A 309 11.15 -15.00 3.54
CA GLN A 309 12.47 -15.62 3.33
C GLN A 309 12.45 -16.59 2.14
N SER A 310 11.36 -17.35 1.99
CA SER A 310 11.19 -18.27 0.85
C SER A 310 11.05 -17.53 -0.48
N LEU A 311 10.30 -16.42 -0.51
CA LEU A 311 10.22 -15.55 -1.68
C LEU A 311 11.59 -15.00 -2.09
N ARG A 312 12.43 -14.62 -1.12
CA ARG A 312 13.78 -14.13 -1.39
C ARG A 312 14.62 -15.18 -2.12
N ARG A 313 14.67 -16.41 -1.59
CA ARG A 313 15.45 -17.50 -2.18
C ARG A 313 15.03 -17.77 -3.63
N GLU A 314 13.73 -17.70 -3.91
CA GLU A 314 13.21 -17.85 -5.27
C GLU A 314 13.66 -16.72 -6.20
N LEU A 315 13.62 -15.46 -5.76
CA LEU A 315 14.10 -14.33 -6.56
C LEU A 315 15.61 -14.37 -6.78
N ASP A 316 16.39 -14.73 -5.75
CA ASP A 316 17.84 -14.88 -5.84
C ASP A 316 18.20 -15.93 -6.91
N ARG A 317 17.48 -17.08 -6.91
CA ARG A 317 17.61 -18.14 -7.92
C ARG A 317 17.25 -17.65 -9.33
N GLN A 318 16.07 -17.06 -9.51
CA GLN A 318 15.60 -16.60 -10.82
C GLN A 318 16.48 -15.49 -11.41
N ALA A 319 16.94 -14.54 -10.59
CA ALA A 319 17.87 -13.52 -11.04
C ALA A 319 19.20 -14.15 -11.51
N GLY A 320 19.71 -15.15 -10.78
CA GLY A 320 20.88 -15.92 -11.17
C GLY A 320 20.70 -16.67 -12.48
N GLU A 321 19.56 -17.32 -12.68
CA GLU A 321 19.24 -18.05 -13.92
C GLU A 321 19.16 -17.13 -15.14
N ILE A 322 18.42 -16.01 -15.03
CA ILE A 322 18.31 -15.05 -16.14
C ILE A 322 19.66 -14.42 -16.45
N ASN A 323 20.40 -14.00 -15.43
CA ASN A 323 21.73 -13.42 -15.65
C ASN A 323 22.71 -14.46 -16.19
N GLY A 324 22.69 -15.71 -15.73
CA GLY A 324 23.54 -16.78 -16.25
C GLY A 324 23.25 -17.11 -17.72
N ALA A 325 21.99 -17.01 -18.13
CA ALA A 325 21.57 -17.28 -19.51
C ALA A 325 21.92 -16.15 -20.50
N TYR A 326 21.84 -14.88 -20.08
CA TYR A 326 21.89 -13.75 -21.01
C TYR A 326 22.99 -12.71 -20.75
N SER A 327 23.68 -12.72 -19.60
CA SER A 327 24.71 -11.70 -19.33
C SER A 327 25.85 -11.76 -20.35
N ASP A 328 26.50 -10.61 -20.53
CA ASP A 328 27.73 -10.44 -21.31
C ASP A 328 28.77 -9.70 -20.44
N PHE A 329 30.02 -9.60 -20.88
CA PHE A 329 31.10 -8.99 -20.09
C PHE A 329 30.82 -7.54 -19.66
N ASP A 330 29.97 -6.83 -20.41
CA ASP A 330 29.57 -5.43 -20.18
C ASP A 330 28.06 -5.25 -19.91
N TRP A 331 27.31 -6.34 -19.72
CA TRP A 331 25.86 -6.30 -19.57
C TRP A 331 25.32 -7.29 -18.53
N THR A 332 24.58 -6.76 -17.56
CA THR A 332 23.77 -7.54 -16.61
C THR A 332 22.28 -7.28 -16.87
N PRO A 333 21.51 -8.28 -17.33
CA PRO A 333 20.10 -8.15 -17.63
C PRO A 333 19.26 -7.74 -16.40
N VAL A 334 19.41 -8.45 -15.28
CA VAL A 334 18.64 -8.22 -14.04
C VAL A 334 19.57 -7.71 -12.94
N ARG A 335 19.40 -6.43 -12.59
CA ARG A 335 20.06 -5.75 -11.48
C ARG A 335 19.12 -5.76 -10.28
N TYR A 336 19.27 -6.74 -9.41
CA TYR A 336 18.38 -6.95 -8.27
C TYR A 336 19.06 -6.59 -6.94
N MET A 337 18.35 -5.83 -6.09
CA MET A 337 18.84 -5.44 -4.76
C MET A 337 17.74 -5.55 -3.71
N THR A 338 18.11 -6.00 -2.51
CA THR A 338 17.18 -6.16 -1.37
C THR A 338 17.28 -5.03 -0.35
N ARG A 339 18.20 -4.09 -0.56
CA ARG A 339 18.41 -2.95 0.35
C ARG A 339 17.38 -1.87 0.09
N ALA A 340 16.97 -1.18 1.16
CA ALA A 340 16.15 0.00 1.01
C ALA A 340 16.96 1.10 0.33
N VAL A 341 16.35 1.79 -0.62
CA VAL A 341 16.90 2.97 -1.28
C VAL A 341 16.06 4.16 -0.86
N ASN A 342 16.69 5.32 -0.66
CA ASN A 342 15.96 6.51 -0.25
C ASN A 342 14.99 6.94 -1.37
N ARG A 343 13.86 7.53 -0.98
CA ARG A 343 12.77 7.90 -1.90
C ARG A 343 13.20 8.93 -2.95
N THR A 344 14.11 9.85 -2.62
CA THR A 344 14.63 10.87 -3.54
C THR A 344 15.46 10.26 -4.67
N THR A 345 16.36 9.33 -4.35
CA THR A 345 17.17 8.58 -5.31
C THR A 345 16.28 7.72 -6.20
N ILE A 346 15.26 7.07 -5.64
CA ILE A 346 14.25 6.34 -6.41
C ILE A 346 13.55 7.27 -7.42
N ALA A 347 13.17 8.49 -7.02
CA ALA A 347 12.56 9.47 -7.92
C ALA A 347 13.46 9.82 -9.11
N GLY A 348 14.78 9.93 -8.88
CA GLY A 348 15.77 10.11 -9.95
C GLY A 348 15.85 8.90 -10.89
N PHE A 349 15.80 7.67 -10.33
CA PHE A 349 15.80 6.45 -11.12
C PHE A 349 14.52 6.28 -11.95
N TYR A 350 13.35 6.62 -11.40
CA TYR A 350 12.10 6.60 -12.17
C TYR A 350 12.17 7.57 -13.36
N ARG A 351 12.71 8.77 -13.16
CA ARG A 351 12.77 9.80 -14.20
C ARG A 351 13.58 9.38 -15.43
N ILE A 352 14.60 8.53 -15.26
CA ILE A 352 15.44 8.05 -16.37
C ILE A 352 14.97 6.69 -16.93
N ALA A 353 14.02 6.03 -16.27
CA ALA A 353 13.60 4.69 -16.64
C ALA A 353 12.57 4.73 -17.78
N SER A 354 12.91 4.07 -18.88
CA SER A 354 12.05 3.93 -20.06
C SER A 354 10.76 3.15 -19.75
N ILE A 355 10.79 2.23 -18.79
CA ILE A 355 9.63 1.43 -18.39
C ILE A 355 9.48 1.40 -16.86
N GLY A 356 8.30 1.77 -16.37
CA GLY A 356 7.86 1.49 -15.00
C GLY A 356 7.13 0.15 -14.99
N LEU A 357 7.72 -0.88 -14.39
CA LEU A 357 7.17 -2.25 -14.40
C LEU A 357 6.47 -2.56 -13.07
N VAL A 358 5.18 -2.26 -12.99
CA VAL A 358 4.37 -2.37 -11.78
C VAL A 358 3.35 -3.50 -11.95
N THR A 359 3.77 -4.73 -11.64
CA THR A 359 3.00 -5.95 -11.94
C THR A 359 2.57 -6.76 -10.71
N PRO A 360 1.96 -6.16 -9.66
CA PRO A 360 1.49 -6.92 -8.51
C PRO A 360 0.36 -7.90 -8.88
N LEU A 361 0.29 -9.03 -8.17
CA LEU A 361 -0.80 -10.00 -8.30
C LEU A 361 -2.11 -9.47 -7.73
N ARG A 362 -2.02 -8.71 -6.63
CA ARG A 362 -3.10 -7.93 -6.01
C ARG A 362 -2.47 -6.77 -5.24
N ASP A 363 -3.05 -5.58 -5.35
CA ASP A 363 -2.60 -4.39 -4.62
C ASP A 363 -3.77 -3.42 -4.45
N GLY A 364 -3.98 -2.89 -3.24
CA GLY A 364 -5.11 -2.01 -2.97
C GLY A 364 -5.04 -0.71 -3.78
N MET A 365 -3.83 -0.22 -4.08
CA MET A 365 -3.67 0.96 -4.95
C MET A 365 -2.38 0.90 -5.76
N ASN A 366 -1.23 0.76 -5.09
CA ASN A 366 0.12 0.93 -5.64
C ASN A 366 0.52 2.38 -5.95
N LEU A 367 1.10 3.07 -4.95
CA LEU A 367 1.61 4.43 -5.11
C LEU A 367 2.85 4.53 -6.02
N VAL A 368 3.60 3.43 -6.20
CA VAL A 368 4.78 3.40 -7.07
C VAL A 368 4.41 3.67 -8.53
N ALA A 369 3.25 3.20 -8.99
CA ALA A 369 2.72 3.54 -10.31
C ALA A 369 2.52 5.06 -10.48
N LYS A 370 1.90 5.71 -9.48
CA LYS A 370 1.65 7.17 -9.49
C LYS A 370 2.96 7.95 -9.40
N GLU A 371 3.89 7.52 -8.56
CA GLU A 371 5.22 8.12 -8.41
C GLU A 371 6.04 8.01 -9.70
N TYR A 372 5.98 6.87 -10.39
CA TYR A 372 6.67 6.68 -11.67
C TYR A 372 6.20 7.71 -12.71
N ILE A 373 4.88 7.90 -12.86
CA ILE A 373 4.30 8.90 -13.77
C ILE A 373 4.68 10.33 -13.37
N ALA A 374 4.61 10.65 -12.07
CA ALA A 374 4.98 11.98 -11.56
C ALA A 374 6.47 12.31 -11.76
N ALA A 375 7.35 11.31 -11.80
CA ALA A 375 8.79 11.51 -11.96
C ALA A 375 9.23 11.83 -13.40
N GLN A 376 8.45 11.43 -14.41
CA GLN A 376 8.85 11.48 -15.82
C GLN A 376 9.12 12.91 -16.31
N ASP A 377 9.95 13.02 -17.35
CA ASP A 377 10.04 14.24 -18.14
C ASP A 377 8.87 14.31 -19.12
N PRO A 378 7.98 15.33 -19.07
CA PRO A 378 6.88 15.42 -20.01
C PRO A 378 7.31 15.53 -21.49
N ALA A 379 8.56 15.95 -21.76
CA ALA A 379 9.09 16.04 -23.12
C ALA A 379 9.58 14.69 -23.67
N ASP A 380 9.94 13.76 -22.79
CA ASP A 380 10.43 12.42 -23.16
C ASP A 380 10.08 11.39 -22.06
N PRO A 381 8.78 11.10 -21.83
CA PRO A 381 8.36 10.26 -20.71
C PRO A 381 8.51 8.78 -21.03
N GLY A 382 8.89 7.98 -20.05
CA GLY A 382 8.79 6.53 -20.13
C GLY A 382 7.35 6.02 -20.08
N VAL A 383 7.18 4.70 -20.18
CA VAL A 383 5.87 4.04 -20.27
C VAL A 383 5.62 3.21 -19.02
N LEU A 384 4.42 3.32 -18.46
CA LEU A 384 3.98 2.50 -17.33
C LEU A 384 3.34 1.19 -17.85
N VAL A 385 3.90 0.05 -17.45
CA VAL A 385 3.28 -1.27 -17.57
C VAL A 385 2.67 -1.64 -16.23
N LEU A 386 1.34 -1.77 -16.18
CA LEU A 386 0.58 -1.84 -14.93
C LEU A 386 -0.31 -3.08 -14.87
N SER A 387 -0.22 -3.83 -13.77
CA SER A 387 -1.15 -4.93 -13.51
C SER A 387 -2.59 -4.43 -13.41
N ARG A 388 -3.51 -5.12 -14.08
CA ARG A 388 -4.97 -4.93 -13.91
C ARG A 388 -5.47 -5.18 -12.48
N PHE A 389 -4.63 -5.77 -11.62
CA PHE A 389 -4.96 -6.09 -10.24
C PHE A 389 -4.38 -5.12 -9.21
N ALA A 390 -3.78 -4.02 -9.66
CA ALA A 390 -3.49 -2.86 -8.80
C ALA A 390 -4.68 -1.90 -8.82
N GLY A 391 -5.09 -1.39 -7.66
CA GLY A 391 -6.20 -0.43 -7.60
C GLY A 391 -5.98 0.83 -8.45
N ALA A 392 -4.72 1.25 -8.67
CA ALA A 392 -4.40 2.34 -9.57
C ALA A 392 -4.83 2.08 -11.03
N ALA A 393 -5.06 0.83 -11.44
CA ALA A 393 -5.52 0.49 -12.79
C ALA A 393 -6.98 0.90 -13.05
N GLU A 394 -7.82 1.13 -12.02
CA GLU A 394 -9.15 1.73 -12.22
C GLU A 394 -9.04 3.14 -12.82
N ASP A 395 -7.97 3.85 -12.48
CA ASP A 395 -7.74 5.24 -12.89
C ASP A 395 -6.79 5.35 -14.08
N LEU A 396 -5.65 4.65 -14.02
CA LEU A 396 -4.51 4.80 -14.93
C LEU A 396 -4.68 3.98 -16.22
N THR A 397 -5.82 4.13 -16.89
CA THR A 397 -6.22 3.32 -18.05
C THR A 397 -5.35 3.51 -19.29
N GLU A 398 -4.60 4.61 -19.41
CA GLU A 398 -3.67 4.85 -20.52
C GLU A 398 -2.31 4.17 -20.33
N ALA A 399 -2.07 3.53 -19.18
CA ALA A 399 -0.95 2.61 -19.00
C ALA A 399 -1.11 1.37 -19.90
N LEU A 400 -0.03 0.64 -20.12
CA LEU A 400 -0.11 -0.68 -20.73
C LEU A 400 -0.61 -1.68 -19.67
N ILE A 401 -1.93 -1.89 -19.63
CA ILE A 401 -2.59 -2.76 -18.66
C ILE A 401 -2.33 -4.23 -19.01
N VAL A 402 -1.81 -4.98 -18.05
CA VAL A 402 -1.42 -6.40 -18.24
C VAL A 402 -2.02 -7.30 -17.17
N ASN A 403 -2.16 -8.57 -17.50
CA ASN A 403 -2.39 -9.63 -16.54
C ASN A 403 -1.01 -10.22 -16.13
N PRO A 404 -0.54 -10.04 -14.88
CA PRO A 404 0.78 -10.51 -14.45
C PRO A 404 0.94 -12.03 -14.47
N TYR A 405 -0.15 -12.80 -14.58
CA TYR A 405 -0.11 -14.25 -14.74
C TYR A 405 0.28 -14.69 -16.15
N ASP A 406 0.20 -13.79 -17.12
CA ASP A 406 0.61 -14.03 -18.50
C ASP A 406 1.98 -13.36 -18.75
N ALA A 407 3.04 -14.15 -18.61
CA ALA A 407 4.40 -13.66 -18.80
C ALA A 407 4.67 -13.20 -20.24
N ASP A 408 3.97 -13.76 -21.23
CA ASP A 408 4.09 -13.40 -22.63
C ASP A 408 3.43 -12.04 -22.88
N GLN A 409 2.24 -11.80 -22.32
CA GLN A 409 1.58 -10.50 -22.38
C GLN A 409 2.43 -9.39 -21.73
N VAL A 410 3.05 -9.66 -20.58
CA VAL A 410 3.93 -8.68 -19.92
C VAL A 410 5.18 -8.41 -20.77
N ALA A 411 5.76 -9.44 -21.40
CA ALA A 411 6.87 -9.29 -22.34
C ALA A 411 6.48 -8.47 -23.58
N ASP A 412 5.33 -8.73 -24.17
CA ASP A 412 4.81 -8.00 -25.33
C ASP A 412 4.49 -6.53 -24.99
N ALA A 413 4.01 -6.26 -23.77
CA ALA A 413 3.82 -4.90 -23.27
C ALA A 413 5.17 -4.16 -23.09
N MET A 414 6.23 -4.83 -22.63
CA MET A 414 7.57 -4.23 -22.56
C MET A 414 8.14 -3.97 -23.96
N HIS A 415 7.96 -4.88 -24.91
CA HIS A 415 8.33 -4.66 -26.31
C HIS A 415 7.59 -3.44 -26.88
N THR A 416 6.27 -3.37 -26.68
CA THR A 416 5.43 -2.23 -27.10
C THR A 416 5.93 -0.93 -26.49
N ALA A 417 6.24 -0.91 -25.18
CA ALA A 417 6.77 0.26 -24.49
C ALA A 417 8.12 0.74 -25.08
N LEU A 418 9.01 -0.18 -25.47
CA LEU A 418 10.32 0.16 -26.04
C LEU A 418 10.24 0.71 -27.46
N LEU A 419 9.24 0.29 -28.24
CA LEU A 419 9.02 0.76 -29.61
C LEU A 419 8.03 1.92 -29.69
N MET A 420 7.44 2.34 -28.57
CA MET A 420 6.39 3.35 -28.54
C MET A 420 6.92 4.70 -29.06
N PRO A 421 6.29 5.27 -30.11
CA PRO A 421 6.70 6.57 -30.65
C PRO A 421 6.65 7.68 -29.60
N PRO A 422 7.53 8.69 -29.67
CA PRO A 422 7.56 9.79 -28.69
C PRO A 422 6.21 10.48 -28.50
N GLU A 423 5.47 10.71 -29.58
CA GLU A 423 4.15 11.36 -29.54
C GLU A 423 3.13 10.56 -28.73
N GLU A 424 3.10 9.22 -28.88
CA GLU A 424 2.21 8.36 -28.11
C GLU A 424 2.62 8.32 -26.63
N ARG A 425 3.93 8.26 -26.33
CA ARG A 425 4.42 8.30 -24.94
C ARG A 425 3.99 9.59 -24.24
N VAL A 426 4.17 10.73 -24.90
CA VAL A 426 3.77 12.05 -24.39
C VAL A 426 2.26 12.11 -24.18
N ALA A 427 1.46 11.65 -25.13
CA ALA A 427 0.00 11.66 -25.02
C ALA A 427 -0.50 10.81 -23.84
N ARG A 428 0.01 9.57 -23.69
CA ARG A 428 -0.33 8.68 -22.57
C ARG A 428 0.12 9.27 -21.24
N HIS A 429 1.36 9.76 -21.16
CA HIS A 429 1.89 10.37 -19.94
C HIS A 429 1.06 11.58 -19.51
N ALA A 430 0.71 12.47 -20.43
CA ALA A 430 -0.09 13.66 -20.14
C ALA A 430 -1.47 13.30 -19.56
N ALA A 431 -2.14 12.30 -20.15
CA ALA A 431 -3.42 11.79 -19.66
C ALA A 431 -3.31 11.17 -18.25
N LEU A 432 -2.29 10.33 -18.01
CA LEU A 432 -2.04 9.73 -16.70
C LEU A 432 -1.69 10.79 -15.65
N LEU A 433 -0.88 11.78 -16.02
CA LEU A 433 -0.46 12.88 -15.14
C LEU A 433 -1.64 13.76 -14.73
N ALA A 434 -2.58 14.04 -15.64
CA ALA A 434 -3.80 14.78 -15.33
C ALA A 434 -4.63 14.08 -14.25
N LYS A 435 -4.85 12.76 -14.38
CA LYS A 435 -5.63 11.96 -13.42
C LYS A 435 -5.01 11.93 -12.03
N ILE A 436 -3.69 11.77 -11.92
CA ILE A 436 -3.04 11.75 -10.59
C ILE A 436 -3.01 13.15 -9.94
N ARG A 437 -3.06 14.23 -10.73
CA ARG A 437 -3.16 15.61 -10.21
C ARG A 437 -4.54 15.92 -9.63
N GLU A 438 -5.59 15.30 -10.14
CA GLU A 438 -6.94 15.43 -9.60
C GLU A 438 -7.13 14.60 -8.31
N ARG A 439 -6.37 13.51 -8.15
CA ARG A 439 -6.47 12.57 -7.02
C ARG A 439 -5.17 12.51 -6.22
N THR A 440 -4.91 13.57 -5.48
CA THR A 440 -3.73 13.72 -4.61
C THR A 440 -3.94 13.15 -3.21
N ALA A 441 -2.87 13.06 -2.43
CA ALA A 441 -2.94 12.70 -1.01
C ALA A 441 -3.86 13.67 -0.22
N ALA A 442 -3.74 14.98 -0.51
CA ALA A 442 -4.61 16.01 0.07
C ALA A 442 -6.09 15.83 -0.32
N SER A 443 -6.40 15.53 -1.57
CA SER A 443 -7.79 15.34 -2.00
C SER A 443 -8.40 14.07 -1.38
N PHE A 444 -7.62 13.00 -1.23
CA PHE A 444 -8.00 11.80 -0.49
C PHE A 444 -8.44 12.15 0.94
N CYS A 445 -7.60 12.90 1.67
CA CYS A 445 -7.89 13.28 3.05
C CYS A 445 -9.13 14.17 3.16
N ARG A 446 -9.24 15.21 2.31
CA ARG A 446 -10.41 16.09 2.31
C ARG A 446 -11.70 15.32 1.99
N ALA A 447 -11.70 14.53 0.93
CA ALA A 447 -12.88 13.79 0.50
C ALA A 447 -13.40 12.82 1.58
N PHE A 448 -12.51 12.05 2.21
CA PHE A 448 -12.91 11.13 3.27
C PHE A 448 -13.44 11.87 4.51
N LEU A 449 -12.73 12.91 4.97
CA LEU A 449 -13.12 13.64 6.18
C LEU A 449 -14.41 14.45 5.99
N ASP A 450 -14.65 14.99 4.81
CA ASP A 450 -15.89 15.71 4.51
C ASP A 450 -17.09 14.77 4.50
N GLN A 451 -16.96 13.57 3.92
CA GLN A 451 -18.01 12.55 3.98
C GLN A 451 -18.23 12.05 5.41
N LEU A 452 -17.18 11.80 6.18
CA LEU A 452 -17.30 11.36 7.58
C LEU A 452 -18.05 12.39 8.44
N ARG A 453 -17.91 13.69 8.14
CA ARG A 453 -18.64 14.77 8.82
C ARG A 453 -20.11 14.86 8.41
N GLN A 454 -20.47 14.36 7.24
CA GLN A 454 -21.84 14.37 6.72
C GLN A 454 -22.67 13.17 7.17
N VAL A 455 -22.05 12.09 7.66
CA VAL A 455 -22.79 10.94 8.20
C VAL A 455 -23.75 11.39 9.30
N GLU A 456 -25.02 11.04 9.19
CA GLU A 456 -26.03 11.31 10.23
C GLU A 456 -25.76 10.41 11.45
N ARG A 457 -25.89 10.98 12.65
CA ARG A 457 -25.68 10.26 13.91
C ARG A 457 -26.93 9.57 14.41
#